data_AF-A0A2H0WZV2-F1
#
_entry.id   AF-A0A2H0WZV2-F1
#
_cell.length_a   1.000
_cell.length_b   1.000
_cell.length_c   1.000
_cell.angle_alpha   90.00
_cell.angle_beta   90.00
_cell.angle_gamma   90.00
#
_symmetry.space_group_name_H-M   'P 1'
#
loop_
_entity.id
_entity.type
_entity.pdbx_description
1 polymer ?
#
loop_
_entity_poly.entity_id
_entity_poly.type
_entity_poly.pdbx_seq_one_letter_code
_entity_poly.pdbx_strand_id
1 'polypeptide(L)'
;MFNIPKDQLKAAQDIIRHDPSLIWYTKSYDSLDIRSVVEAVLNFGTWKQTQHLIKILGMDKVAQLFAWHNTQSRSNLHKLARNYYSHYFARYAPNYTHT
;
A
#
# COMPACT_ATOMS: atom_id res chain seq x y z
N MET A 1 -14.72 -2.68 -5.40
CA MET A 1 -14.06 -2.47 -4.09
C MET A 1 -13.10 -3.62 -3.88
N PHE A 2 -11.87 -3.38 -3.40
CA PHE A 2 -10.90 -4.47 -3.20
C PHE A 2 -11.41 -5.41 -2.10
N ASN A 3 -11.70 -6.66 -2.44
CA ASN A 3 -12.11 -7.65 -1.45
C ASN A 3 -10.88 -8.12 -0.67
N ILE A 4 -10.79 -7.73 0.60
CA ILE A 4 -9.69 -8.07 1.50
C ILE A 4 -10.31 -8.78 2.73
N PRO A 5 -9.86 -10.00 3.07
CA PRO A 5 -10.23 -10.66 4.32
C PRO A 5 -9.99 -9.75 5.53
N LYS A 6 -10.92 -9.78 6.51
CA LYS A 6 -10.87 -8.86 7.67
C LYS A 6 -9.58 -9.00 8.49
N ASP A 7 -9.07 -10.22 8.60
CA ASP A 7 -7.79 -10.55 9.24
C ASP A 7 -6.60 -9.90 8.51
N GLN A 8 -6.57 -9.97 7.17
CA GLN A 8 -5.53 -9.31 6.38
C GLN A 8 -5.61 -7.78 6.49
N LEU A 9 -6.83 -7.22 6.47
CA LEU A 9 -7.03 -5.78 6.68
C LEU A 9 -6.49 -5.36 8.05
N LYS A 10 -6.85 -6.09 9.11
CA LYS A 10 -6.38 -5.80 10.47
C LYS A 10 -4.86 -5.89 10.56
N ALA A 11 -4.25 -6.93 10.00
CA ALA A 11 -2.80 -7.10 9.98
C ALA A 11 -2.09 -5.98 9.20
N ALA A 12 -2.68 -5.49 8.11
CA ALA A 12 -2.14 -4.34 7.38
C ALA A 12 -2.25 -3.05 8.21
N GLN A 13 -3.39 -2.81 8.87
CA GLN A 13 -3.56 -1.69 9.80
C GLN A 13 -2.59 -1.76 10.97
N ASP A 14 -2.22 -2.97 11.42
CA ASP A 14 -1.22 -3.15 12.47
C ASP A 14 0.15 -2.61 12.07
N ILE A 15 0.52 -2.57 10.79
CA ILE A 15 1.77 -1.92 10.35
C ILE A 15 1.79 -0.44 10.77
N ILE A 16 0.67 0.27 10.56
CA ILE A 16 0.51 1.67 10.98
C ILE A 16 0.47 1.79 12.50
N ARG A 17 -0.18 0.85 13.20
CA ARG A 17 -0.22 0.85 14.66
C ARG A 17 1.17 0.73 15.30
N HIS A 18 2.03 -0.10 14.71
CA HIS A 18 3.41 -0.27 15.18
C HIS A 18 4.30 0.91 14.83
N ASP A 19 4.02 1.60 13.72
CA ASP A 19 4.73 2.81 13.31
C ASP A 19 3.75 3.93 12.94
N PRO A 20 3.24 4.66 13.94
CA PRO A 20 2.32 5.78 13.72
C PRO A 20 2.87 6.89 12.82
N SER A 21 4.20 6.98 12.63
CA SER A 21 4.80 8.03 11.80
C SER A 21 4.38 7.95 10.33
N LEU A 22 3.88 6.79 9.89
CA LEU A 22 3.39 6.57 8.53
C LEU A 22 2.11 7.37 8.20
N ILE A 23 1.37 7.87 9.21
CA ILE A 23 0.13 8.64 9.04
C ILE A 23 0.04 9.77 10.08
N TRP A 24 -0.24 11.00 9.66
CA TRP A 24 -0.36 12.16 10.56
C TRP A 24 -1.79 12.63 10.82
N TYR A 25 -2.78 12.21 10.01
CA TYR A 25 -4.13 12.81 10.01
C TYR A 25 -5.15 12.11 10.91
N THR A 26 -4.83 10.95 11.48
CA THR A 26 -5.75 10.24 12.39
C THR A 26 -4.99 9.28 13.31
N LYS A 27 -5.59 8.98 14.46
CA LYS A 27 -5.16 7.91 15.38
C LYS A 27 -6.08 6.68 15.33
N SER A 28 -7.18 6.75 14.58
CA SER A 28 -8.17 5.68 14.46
C SER A 28 -7.74 4.65 13.42
N TYR A 29 -6.65 3.91 13.69
CA TYR A 29 -6.03 3.00 12.72
C TYR A 29 -6.95 1.88 12.24
N ASP A 30 -7.90 1.45 13.08
CA ASP A 30 -8.88 0.41 12.73
C ASP A 30 -9.92 0.85 11.71
N SER A 31 -10.08 2.17 11.54
CA SER A 31 -10.96 2.75 10.51
C SER A 31 -10.24 3.01 9.19
N LEU A 32 -8.93 2.77 9.10
CA LEU A 32 -8.18 2.98 7.86
C LEU A 32 -8.62 1.96 6.82
N ASP A 33 -9.07 2.45 5.68
CA ASP A 33 -9.28 1.60 4.51
C ASP A 33 -7.94 1.10 3.99
N ILE A 34 -7.96 -0.07 3.34
CA ILE A 34 -6.75 -0.73 2.84
C ILE A 34 -5.95 0.16 1.88
N ARG A 35 -6.65 1.00 1.09
CA ARG A 35 -6.01 1.95 0.18
C ARG A 35 -5.12 2.94 0.91
N SER A 36 -5.60 3.49 2.03
CA SER A 36 -4.84 4.43 2.86
C SER A 36 -3.63 3.78 3.49
N VAL A 37 -3.76 2.53 3.95
CA VAL A 37 -2.64 1.76 4.50
C VAL A 37 -1.57 1.50 3.45
N VAL A 38 -1.94 1.04 2.25
CA VAL A 38 -0.99 0.80 1.17
C VAL A 38 -0.30 2.10 0.73
N GLU A 39 -1.05 3.18 0.54
CA GLU A 39 -0.46 4.48 0.18
C GLU A 39 0.57 4.95 1.21
N ALA A 40 0.21 4.87 2.51
CA ALA A 40 1.10 5.28 3.60
C ALA A 40 2.38 4.43 3.66
N VAL A 41 2.27 3.11 3.59
CA VAL A 41 3.44 2.20 3.62
C VAL A 41 4.33 2.41 2.40
N LEU A 42 3.77 2.58 1.19
CA LEU A 42 4.58 2.80 -0.01
C LEU A 42 5.26 4.18 -0.01
N ASN A 43 4.64 5.20 0.59
CA ASN A 43 5.23 6.55 0.63
C ASN A 43 6.28 6.73 1.73
N PHE A 44 6.02 6.19 2.92
CA PHE A 44 6.77 6.51 4.14
C PHE A 44 7.40 5.28 4.80
N GLY A 45 6.97 4.07 4.42
CA GLY A 45 7.44 2.84 5.01
C GLY A 45 8.87 2.50 4.60
N THR A 46 9.56 1.80 5.49
CA THR A 46 10.81 1.10 5.19
C THR A 46 10.57 -0.07 4.25
N TRP A 47 11.62 -0.53 3.57
CA TRP A 47 11.56 -1.72 2.73
C TRP A 47 11.04 -2.96 3.48
N LYS A 48 11.41 -3.12 4.76
CA LYS A 48 10.93 -4.21 5.61
C LYS A 48 9.41 -4.15 5.83
N GLN A 49 8.86 -2.95 6.05
CA GLN A 49 7.40 -2.74 6.18
C GLN A 49 6.69 -3.02 4.85
N THR A 50 7.26 -2.60 3.71
CA THR A 50 6.72 -2.94 2.38
C THR A 50 6.70 -4.44 2.14
N GLN A 51 7.79 -5.15 2.43
CA GLN A 51 7.83 -6.61 2.33
C GLN A 51 6.81 -7.27 3.26
N HIS A 52 6.61 -6.74 4.47
CA HIS A 52 5.61 -7.24 5.39
C HIS A 52 4.18 -7.05 4.83
N LEU A 53 3.88 -5.88 4.28
CA LEU A 53 2.61 -5.61 3.60
C LEU A 53 2.36 -6.58 2.44
N ILE A 54 3.37 -6.84 1.61
CA ILE A 54 3.29 -7.81 0.50
C ILE A 54 3.06 -9.23 1.01
N LYS A 55 3.65 -9.63 2.14
CA LYS A 55 3.39 -10.94 2.76
C LYS A 55 1.94 -11.08 3.25
N ILE A 56 1.34 -10.01 3.76
CA ILE A 56 -0.03 -10.01 4.28
C ILE A 56 -1.04 -10.06 3.13
N LEU A 57 -0.88 -9.21 2.11
CA LEU A 57 -1.89 -9.01 1.06
C LEU A 57 -1.62 -9.81 -0.23
N GLY A 58 -0.38 -10.25 -0.42
CA GLY A 58 0.10 -10.82 -1.68
C GLY A 58 0.59 -9.75 -2.66
N MET A 59 1.58 -10.13 -3.48
CA MET A 59 2.22 -9.25 -4.46
C MET A 59 1.22 -8.60 -5.40
N ASP A 60 0.36 -9.40 -6.04
CA ASP A 60 -0.61 -8.92 -7.01
C ASP A 60 -1.61 -7.93 -6.40
N LYS A 61 -1.99 -8.12 -5.12
CA LYS A 61 -2.94 -7.23 -4.47
C LYS A 61 -2.34 -5.87 -4.19
N VAL A 62 -1.10 -5.83 -3.69
CA VAL A 62 -0.39 -4.57 -3.47
C VAL A 62 -0.14 -3.86 -4.80
N ALA A 63 0.25 -4.59 -5.84
CA ALA A 63 0.44 -4.04 -7.18
C ALA A 63 -0.85 -3.44 -7.76
N GLN A 64 -2.01 -4.11 -7.59
CA GLN A 64 -3.31 -3.60 -8.02
C GLN A 64 -3.71 -2.32 -7.25
N LEU A 65 -3.49 -2.28 -5.93
CA LEU A 65 -3.76 -1.10 -5.10
C LEU A 65 -2.85 0.07 -5.48
N PHE A 66 -1.57 -0.21 -5.75
CA PHE A 66 -0.63 0.78 -6.27
C PHE A 66 -1.07 1.31 -7.64
N ALA A 67 -1.44 0.44 -8.59
CA ALA A 67 -1.93 0.84 -9.91
C ALA A 67 -3.17 1.74 -9.82
N TRP A 68 -4.11 1.38 -8.95
CA TRP A 68 -5.28 2.21 -8.67
C TRP A 68 -4.89 3.61 -8.17
N HIS A 69 -3.99 3.70 -7.19
CA HIS A 69 -3.50 5.00 -6.72
C HIS A 69 -2.74 5.77 -7.79
N ASN A 70 -1.94 5.10 -8.61
CA ASN A 70 -1.10 5.73 -9.63
C ASN A 70 -1.91 6.30 -10.81
N THR A 71 -3.12 5.78 -11.04
CA THR A 71 -4.05 6.21 -12.10
C THR A 71 -5.03 7.29 -11.66
N GLN A 72 -5.17 7.55 -10.35
CA GLN A 72 -6.09 8.60 -9.89
C GLN A 72 -5.58 9.99 -10.29
N SER A 73 -6.51 10.86 -10.72
CA SER A 73 -6.20 12.27 -11.04
C SER A 73 -5.63 13.03 -9.84
N ARG A 74 -6.04 12.64 -8.63
CA ARG A 74 -5.50 13.10 -7.36
C ARG A 74 -5.03 11.88 -6.58
N SER A 75 -3.72 11.70 -6.53
CA SER A 75 -3.03 10.64 -5.80
C SER A 75 -2.12 11.27 -4.75
N ASN A 76 -2.09 10.75 -3.51
CA ASN A 76 -1.09 11.20 -2.55
C ASN A 76 0.20 10.38 -2.64
N LEU A 77 0.34 9.49 -3.64
CA LEU A 77 1.62 8.80 -3.89
C LEU A 77 2.71 9.81 -4.24
N HIS A 78 3.82 9.74 -3.51
CA HIS A 78 5.00 10.54 -3.74
C HIS A 78 5.66 10.19 -5.07
N LYS A 79 6.25 11.18 -5.75
CA LYS A 79 6.92 10.99 -7.06
C LYS A 79 7.97 9.86 -7.02
N LEU A 80 8.75 9.79 -5.94
CA LEU A 80 9.78 8.74 -5.76
C LEU A 80 9.16 7.36 -5.57
N ALA A 81 8.12 7.25 -4.74
CA ALA A 81 7.38 6.01 -4.53
C ALA A 81 6.76 5.54 -5.86
N ARG A 82 6.09 6.44 -6.61
CA ARG A 82 5.54 6.15 -7.94
C ARG A 82 6.60 5.56 -8.86
N ASN A 83 7.74 6.24 -9.01
CA ASN A 83 8.80 5.79 -9.89
C ASN A 83 9.36 4.42 -9.48
N TYR A 84 9.74 4.26 -8.21
CA TYR A 84 10.31 3.02 -7.71
C TYR A 84 9.35 1.84 -7.85
N TYR A 85 8.10 2.01 -7.39
CA TYR A 85 7.13 0.92 -7.38
C TYR A 85 6.56 0.61 -8.76
N SER A 86 6.52 1.57 -9.68
CA SER A 86 6.24 1.31 -11.10
C SER A 86 7.23 0.29 -11.69
N HIS A 87 8.53 0.45 -11.44
CA HIS A 87 9.53 -0.50 -11.90
C HIS A 87 9.51 -1.81 -11.10
N TYR A 88 9.33 -1.72 -9.79
CA TYR A 88 9.29 -2.91 -8.93
C TYR A 88 8.13 -3.84 -9.31
N PHE A 89 6.91 -3.32 -9.40
CA PHE A 89 5.75 -4.14 -9.74
C PHE A 89 5.77 -4.60 -11.20
N ALA A 90 6.31 -3.81 -12.13
CA ALA A 90 6.52 -4.28 -13.50
C ALA A 90 7.45 -5.49 -13.59
N ARG A 91 8.42 -5.62 -12.66
CA ARG A 91 9.34 -6.75 -12.63
C ARG A 91 8.79 -7.97 -11.87
N TYR A 92 8.09 -7.74 -10.76
CA TYR A 92 7.77 -8.80 -9.79
C TYR A 92 6.29 -9.15 -9.69
N ALA A 93 5.39 -8.41 -10.31
CA ALA A 93 3.96 -8.70 -10.38
C ALA A 93 3.56 -8.93 -11.85
N PRO A 94 3.48 -10.18 -12.34
CA PRO A 94 3.19 -10.48 -13.75
C PRO A 94 1.88 -9.87 -14.25
N ASN A 95 0.91 -9.70 -13.35
CA ASN A 95 -0.40 -9.13 -13.64
C ASN A 95 -0.45 -7.59 -13.48
N TYR A 96 0.68 -6.93 -13.20
CA TYR A 96 0.72 -5.48 -13.08
C TYR A 96 0.80 -4.83 -14.47
N THR A 97 -0.16 -3.96 -14.75
CA THR A 97 -0.18 -3.14 -15.96
C THR A 97 -0.10 -1.68 -15.55
N HIS A 98 0.76 -0.91 -16.22
CA HIS A 98 0.68 0.56 -16.23
C HIS A 98 -0.61 0.94 -16.96
N THR A 99 -1.74 0.88 -16.26
CA THR A 99 -2.96 1.56 -16.72
C THR A 99 -2.86 3.04 -16.40
#